data_AF-A0A0V0UPB2-F1
#
_entry.id   AF-A0A0V0UPB2-F1
#
_cell.length_a   1.000
_cell.length_b   1.000
_cell.length_c   1.000
_cell.angle_alpha   90.00
_cell.angle_beta   90.00
_cell.angle_gamma   90.00
#
_symmetry.space_group_name_H-M   'P 1'
#
loop_
_entity.id
_entity.type
_entity.pdbx_description
1 polymer ?
#
loop_
_entity_poly.entity_id
_entity_poly.type
_entity_poly.pdbx_seq_one_letter_code
_entity_poly.pdbx_strand_id
1 'polypeptide(L)'
;MNNGIVNQLNNSSTGEADDFPYVLHNEPQFTDPGVNFDTLYEDDAEDELEDTREHGSVIMHLLSQLSVGMDLTKIVLPTYILERRSLLEMYADFMSFPDLFERIADCELADDRMLAVVRWYLSTFYGGRRSGLAKKPYNPILGEVFACCWKSPSVKASDEKVADGPVPTATVNQITFVGEQVSHHPPVSAFYVEHPSKKLQLNGHIWTKSKFLGLSIAVHNVGQTCLSVLERGEEYLFDFPNGYGRSILTTPWVEFGGKCSIRCEKTSYHADIEFSTKTFYSGKAHCLKVEVYRPAEKSPYATIRGQWNGVMHIKTNQTV
;
A
#
# COMPACT_ATOMS: atom_id res chain seq x y z
N MET A 1 9.30 19.45 -3.03
CA MET A 1 10.55 19.35 -3.80
C MET A 1 11.15 18.00 -3.50
N ASN A 2 10.77 16.98 -4.27
CA ASN A 2 11.02 15.58 -3.99
C ASN A 2 11.76 14.99 -5.20
N ASN A 3 13.03 14.62 -5.03
CA ASN A 3 13.87 14.08 -6.11
C ASN A 3 14.11 12.60 -5.81
N GLY A 4 13.22 11.73 -6.31
CA GLY A 4 13.38 10.28 -6.28
C GLY A 4 14.36 9.82 -7.37
N ILE A 5 15.34 8.99 -7.00
CA ILE A 5 16.33 8.40 -7.91
C ILE A 5 16.08 6.89 -7.89
N VAL A 6 15.68 6.32 -9.03
CA VAL A 6 15.53 4.87 -9.25
C VAL A 6 16.83 4.35 -9.84
N ASN A 7 17.45 3.31 -9.25
CA ASN A 7 18.54 2.55 -9.87
C ASN A 7 18.52 1.09 -9.35
N GLN A 8 18.62 0.16 -10.30
CA GLN A 8 18.45 -1.28 -10.11
C GLN A 8 19.61 -1.97 -9.38
N LEU A 9 19.28 -3.04 -8.64
CA LEU A 9 20.19 -4.01 -8.02
C LEU A 9 20.38 -5.23 -8.93
N ASN A 10 21.62 -5.57 -9.25
CA ASN A 10 21.97 -6.90 -9.74
C ASN A 10 22.79 -7.61 -8.67
N ASN A 11 22.29 -8.74 -8.16
CA ASN A 11 23.10 -9.68 -7.37
C ASN A 11 23.29 -10.99 -8.14
N SER A 12 24.55 -11.36 -8.25
CA SER A 12 25.06 -12.58 -8.86
C SER A 12 24.67 -13.82 -8.07
N SER A 13 24.12 -14.83 -8.74
CA SER A 13 24.14 -16.21 -8.23
C SER A 13 24.71 -17.13 -9.31
N THR A 14 25.66 -17.95 -8.89
CA THR A 14 26.38 -18.95 -9.67
C THR A 14 25.48 -20.15 -9.93
N GLY A 15 24.96 -20.26 -11.14
CA GLY A 15 24.29 -21.43 -11.71
C GLY A 15 24.56 -21.42 -13.22
N GLU A 16 24.70 -22.60 -13.83
CA GLU A 16 25.12 -22.79 -15.23
C GLU A 16 24.44 -21.80 -16.17
N ALA A 17 25.25 -21.00 -16.86
CA ALA A 17 24.80 -19.90 -17.69
C ALA A 17 24.04 -20.45 -18.91
N ASP A 18 22.73 -20.25 -18.92
CA ASP A 18 21.97 -20.21 -20.16
C ASP A 18 22.56 -19.08 -21.02
N ASP A 19 23.14 -19.47 -22.16
CA ASP A 19 23.93 -18.62 -23.08
C ASP A 19 23.02 -17.67 -23.90
N PHE A 20 22.02 -17.06 -23.25
CA PHE A 20 21.28 -15.94 -23.78
C PHE A 20 22.07 -14.66 -23.47
N PRO A 21 22.58 -13.92 -24.47
CA PRO A 21 23.21 -12.64 -24.23
C PRO A 21 22.15 -11.69 -23.70
N TYR A 22 22.06 -11.55 -22.38
CA TYR A 22 21.48 -10.37 -21.74
C TYR A 22 22.34 -9.19 -22.18
N VAL A 23 21.91 -8.54 -23.26
CA VAL A 23 22.41 -7.21 -23.59
C VAL A 23 21.96 -6.33 -22.44
N LEU A 24 22.89 -5.99 -21.55
CA LEU A 24 22.77 -4.84 -20.66
C LEU A 24 22.65 -3.62 -21.56
N HIS A 25 21.43 -3.33 -22.01
CA HIS A 25 21.11 -2.00 -22.47
C HIS A 25 21.40 -1.09 -21.28
N ASN A 26 22.30 -0.12 -21.43
CA ASN A 26 22.40 0.98 -20.48
C ASN A 26 20.98 1.49 -20.28
N GLU A 27 20.40 1.23 -19.12
CA GLU A 27 19.06 1.70 -18.83
C GLU A 27 19.06 3.22 -18.94
N PRO A 28 18.00 3.84 -19.47
CA PRO A 28 17.90 5.28 -19.47
C PRO A 28 18.04 5.77 -18.01
N GLN A 29 19.00 6.67 -17.75
CA GLN A 29 19.15 7.26 -16.42
C GLN A 29 17.98 8.21 -16.17
N PHE A 30 16.92 7.73 -15.53
CA PHE A 30 15.76 8.52 -15.10
C PHE A 30 16.03 9.30 -13.80
N THR A 31 17.29 9.67 -13.55
CA THR A 31 17.73 10.25 -12.27
C THR A 31 17.98 11.75 -12.35
N ASP A 32 17.50 12.42 -13.40
CA ASP A 32 17.60 13.87 -13.51
C ASP A 32 16.82 14.52 -12.34
N PRO A 33 17.51 15.18 -11.39
CA PRO A 33 16.86 15.81 -10.25
C PRO A 33 15.93 16.98 -10.66
N GLY A 34 15.96 17.42 -11.92
CA GLY A 34 15.07 18.42 -12.49
C GLY A 34 13.75 17.86 -13.02
N VAL A 35 13.61 16.54 -13.17
CA VAL A 35 12.38 15.90 -13.67
C VAL A 35 11.56 15.38 -12.49
N ASN A 36 10.45 16.04 -12.20
CA ASN A 36 9.49 15.54 -11.24
C ASN A 36 8.54 14.56 -11.94
N PHE A 37 8.84 13.26 -11.90
CA PHE A 37 7.96 12.25 -12.49
C PHE A 37 6.58 12.19 -11.82
N ASP A 38 6.44 12.69 -10.59
CA ASP A 38 5.14 12.73 -9.91
C ASP A 38 4.14 13.65 -10.63
N THR A 39 4.61 14.65 -11.41
CA THR A 39 3.71 15.51 -12.20
C THR A 39 3.01 14.76 -13.33
N LEU A 40 3.53 13.60 -13.76
CA LEU A 40 2.86 12.73 -14.74
C LEU A 40 1.59 12.07 -14.16
N TYR A 41 1.45 12.11 -12.84
CA TYR A 41 0.31 11.59 -12.08
C TYR A 41 -0.58 12.71 -11.50
N GLU A 42 -0.19 13.97 -11.66
CA GLU A 42 -1.01 15.15 -11.32
C GLU A 42 -1.98 15.45 -12.48
N ASP A 43 -2.83 14.49 -12.86
CA ASP A 43 -3.95 14.78 -13.77
C ASP A 43 -5.09 15.41 -12.96
N ASP A 44 -5.70 16.49 -13.47
CA ASP A 44 -6.84 17.14 -12.83
C ASP A 44 -8.04 16.17 -12.82
N ALA A 45 -8.69 16.00 -11.66
CA ALA A 45 -9.82 15.07 -11.52
C ALA A 45 -10.96 15.36 -12.51
N GLU A 46 -11.04 16.59 -13.04
CA GLU A 46 -11.98 16.98 -14.10
C GLU A 46 -11.65 16.35 -15.45
N ASP A 47 -10.39 16.33 -15.86
CA ASP A 47 -9.94 15.69 -17.10
C ASP A 47 -10.18 14.16 -17.05
N GLU A 48 -9.96 13.54 -15.89
CA GLU A 48 -10.21 12.11 -15.69
C GLU A 48 -11.71 11.74 -15.75
N LEU A 49 -12.58 12.65 -15.31
CA LEU A 49 -14.02 12.48 -15.33
C LEU A 49 -14.60 12.64 -16.74
N GLU A 50 -14.01 13.50 -17.57
CA GLU A 50 -14.40 13.71 -18.96
C GLU A 50 -14.12 12.46 -19.80
N ASP A 51 -12.91 11.90 -19.69
CA ASP A 51 -12.50 10.67 -20.39
C ASP A 51 -13.42 9.47 -20.06
N THR A 52 -13.80 9.34 -18.78
CA THR A 52 -14.72 8.28 -18.34
C THR A 52 -16.12 8.41 -18.96
N ARG A 53 -16.60 9.64 -19.19
CA ARG A 53 -17.93 9.90 -19.77
C ARG A 53 -17.94 9.65 -21.26
N GLU A 54 -16.89 10.02 -21.98
CA GLU A 54 -16.78 9.80 -23.43
C GLU A 54 -16.78 8.30 -23.79
N HIS A 55 -16.22 7.45 -22.92
CA HIS A 55 -16.09 6.01 -23.17
C HIS A 55 -17.18 5.13 -22.52
N GLY A 56 -18.31 5.71 -22.09
CA GLY A 56 -19.38 4.96 -21.41
C GLY A 56 -19.97 3.78 -22.20
N SER A 57 -19.98 3.85 -23.55
CA SER A 57 -20.47 2.77 -24.40
C SER A 57 -19.58 1.51 -24.37
N VAL A 58 -18.26 1.69 -24.21
CA VAL A 58 -17.28 0.59 -24.11
C VAL A 58 -17.42 -0.13 -22.77
N ILE A 59 -17.59 0.62 -21.67
CA ILE A 59 -17.91 0.06 -20.34
C ILE A 59 -19.20 -0.76 -20.42
N MET A 60 -20.27 -0.21 -20.99
CA MET A 60 -21.55 -0.92 -21.09
C MET A 60 -21.43 -2.21 -21.88
N HIS A 61 -20.67 -2.20 -22.98
CA HIS A 61 -20.40 -3.41 -23.76
C HIS A 61 -19.67 -4.47 -22.93
N LEU A 62 -18.58 -4.11 -22.25
CA LEU A 62 -17.82 -5.05 -21.42
C LEU A 62 -18.65 -5.61 -20.27
N LEU A 63 -19.41 -4.76 -19.57
CA LEU A 63 -20.24 -5.18 -18.45
C LEU A 63 -21.40 -6.08 -18.89
N SER A 64 -21.91 -5.91 -20.12
CA SER A 64 -22.91 -6.81 -20.69
C SER A 64 -22.43 -8.25 -20.87
N GLN A 65 -21.11 -8.46 -20.89
CA GLN A 65 -20.48 -9.78 -20.98
C GLN A 65 -20.24 -10.43 -19.60
N LEU A 66 -20.44 -9.68 -18.51
CA LEU A 66 -20.17 -10.14 -17.16
C LEU A 66 -21.43 -10.67 -16.47
N SER A 67 -21.26 -11.73 -15.69
CA SER A 67 -22.29 -12.27 -14.80
C SER A 67 -21.91 -12.02 -13.34
N VAL A 68 -22.90 -11.76 -12.48
CA VAL A 68 -22.65 -11.59 -11.04
C VAL A 68 -21.94 -12.82 -10.47
N GLY A 69 -20.85 -12.58 -9.74
CA GLY A 69 -19.97 -13.61 -9.18
C GLY A 69 -18.81 -14.03 -10.08
N MET A 70 -18.75 -13.55 -11.33
CA MET A 70 -17.65 -13.84 -12.26
C MET A 70 -16.31 -13.30 -11.75
N ASP A 71 -15.24 -14.09 -11.96
CA ASP A 71 -13.85 -13.70 -11.70
C ASP A 71 -13.36 -12.77 -12.82
N LEU A 72 -12.80 -11.63 -12.42
CA LEU A 72 -12.39 -10.56 -13.33
C LEU A 72 -10.90 -10.61 -13.71
N THR A 73 -10.12 -11.54 -13.14
CA THR A 73 -8.67 -11.63 -13.41
C THR A 73 -8.35 -11.94 -14.87
N LYS A 74 -9.28 -12.55 -15.61
CA LYS A 74 -9.14 -12.93 -17.02
C LYS A 74 -9.81 -11.94 -18.00
N ILE A 75 -10.42 -10.88 -17.50
CA ILE A 75 -11.11 -9.89 -18.32
C ILE A 75 -10.17 -8.72 -18.57
N VAL A 76 -9.99 -8.38 -19.85
CA VAL A 76 -9.22 -7.20 -20.25
C VAL A 76 -10.08 -5.97 -20.02
N LEU A 77 -9.59 -5.08 -19.17
CA LEU A 77 -10.23 -3.81 -18.87
C LEU A 77 -9.71 -2.72 -19.83
N PRO A 78 -10.53 -1.72 -20.19
CA PRO A 78 -10.08 -0.61 -21.03
C PRO A 78 -8.97 0.20 -20.38
N THR A 79 -8.13 0.82 -21.20
CA THR A 79 -6.97 1.59 -20.72
C THR A 79 -7.33 2.84 -19.93
N TYR A 80 -8.46 3.49 -20.20
CA TYR A 80 -8.88 4.73 -19.51
C TYR A 80 -9.31 4.49 -18.05
N ILE A 81 -9.65 3.24 -17.66
CA ILE A 81 -9.89 2.90 -16.25
C ILE A 81 -8.62 2.45 -15.52
N LEU A 82 -7.47 2.48 -16.22
CA LEU A 82 -6.18 2.17 -15.64
C LEU A 82 -5.52 3.43 -15.09
N GLU A 83 -4.77 3.25 -14.01
CA GLU A 83 -3.85 4.25 -13.50
C GLU A 83 -2.48 4.07 -14.18
N ARG A 84 -1.73 5.15 -14.38
CA ARG A 84 -0.43 5.13 -15.09
C ARG A 84 0.72 4.49 -14.29
N ARG A 85 0.42 3.68 -13.27
CA ARG A 85 1.39 3.06 -12.37
C ARG A 85 1.24 1.55 -12.34
N SER A 86 2.36 0.87 -12.15
CA SER A 86 2.37 -0.54 -11.79
C SER A 86 1.78 -0.75 -10.40
N LEU A 87 1.17 -1.90 -10.15
CA LEU A 87 0.74 -2.28 -8.81
C LEU A 87 1.90 -2.26 -7.79
N LEU A 88 3.14 -2.56 -8.22
CA LEU A 88 4.30 -2.52 -7.35
C LEU A 88 4.63 -1.09 -6.89
N GLU A 89 4.54 -0.12 -7.79
CA GLU A 89 4.69 1.30 -7.48
C GLU A 89 3.56 1.79 -6.57
N MET A 90 2.32 1.35 -6.82
CA MET A 90 1.19 1.67 -5.93
C MET A 90 1.42 1.16 -4.49
N TYR A 91 2.10 0.03 -4.28
CA TYR A 91 2.43 -0.44 -2.93
C TYR A 91 3.47 0.43 -2.21
N ALA A 92 4.32 1.13 -2.94
CA ALA A 92 5.23 2.11 -2.35
C ALA A 92 4.49 3.27 -1.69
N ASP A 93 3.26 3.58 -2.10
CA ASP A 93 2.43 4.62 -1.47
C ASP A 93 2.12 4.34 0.02
N PHE A 94 2.27 3.10 0.49
CA PHE A 94 2.18 2.76 1.92
C PHE A 94 3.22 3.49 2.77
N MET A 95 4.28 4.03 2.15
CA MET A 95 5.30 4.88 2.77
C MET A 95 5.10 6.37 2.48
N SER A 96 3.89 6.81 2.10
CA SER A 96 3.57 8.24 1.89
C SER A 96 3.82 9.13 3.11
N PHE A 97 3.79 8.54 4.32
CA PHE A 97 3.99 9.24 5.60
C PHE A 97 5.17 8.62 6.35
N PRO A 98 6.41 8.86 5.90
CA PRO A 98 7.61 8.20 6.43
C PRO A 98 7.85 8.55 7.90
N ASP A 99 7.48 9.75 8.33
CA ASP A 99 7.57 10.22 9.70
C ASP A 99 6.73 9.38 10.68
N LEU A 100 5.56 8.91 10.25
CA LEU A 100 4.71 8.05 11.07
C LEU A 100 5.31 6.65 11.24
N PHE A 101 5.96 6.13 10.19
CA PHE A 101 6.67 4.85 10.26
C PHE A 101 7.86 4.94 11.23
N GLU A 102 8.68 5.99 11.09
CA GLU A 102 9.84 6.24 11.95
C GLU A 102 9.46 6.40 13.42
N ARG A 103 8.33 7.04 13.71
CA ARG A 103 7.84 7.28 15.07
C ARG A 103 7.64 5.99 15.87
N ILE A 104 7.37 4.87 15.20
CA ILE A 104 7.19 3.56 15.83
C ILE A 104 8.43 3.17 16.65
N ALA A 105 9.64 3.37 16.08
CA ALA A 105 10.89 3.05 16.76
C ALA A 105 11.17 3.96 17.97
N ASP A 106 10.65 5.18 17.95
CA ASP A 106 10.85 6.19 19.00
C ASP A 106 9.89 6.03 20.19
N CYS A 107 8.95 5.08 20.13
CA CYS A 107 8.01 4.80 21.21
C CYS A 107 8.59 3.76 22.19
N GLU A 108 8.90 4.21 23.41
CA GLU A 108 9.43 3.36 24.48
C GLU A 108 8.37 2.43 25.06
N LEU A 109 7.21 2.98 25.46
CA LEU A 109 6.12 2.22 26.06
C LEU A 109 5.38 1.40 25.00
N ALA A 110 5.01 0.17 25.34
CA ALA A 110 4.27 -0.73 24.45
C ALA A 110 2.90 -0.17 24.03
N ASP A 111 2.20 0.51 24.95
CA ASP A 111 0.95 1.23 24.68
C ASP A 111 1.10 2.24 23.54
N ASP A 112 2.13 3.10 23.64
CA ASP A 112 2.38 4.16 22.66
C ASP A 112 2.83 3.59 21.33
N ARG A 113 3.68 2.56 21.36
CA ARG A 113 4.19 1.91 20.16
C ARG A 113 3.10 1.20 19.39
N MET A 114 2.20 0.48 20.06
CA MET A 114 1.02 -0.12 19.40
C MET A 114 0.14 0.96 18.76
N LEU A 115 -0.09 2.11 19.43
CA LEU A 115 -0.82 3.23 18.83
C LEU A 115 -0.07 3.84 17.63
N ALA A 116 1.26 3.92 17.66
CA ALA A 116 2.06 4.38 16.54
C ALA A 116 1.94 3.43 15.33
N VAL A 117 2.00 2.11 15.56
CA VAL A 117 1.80 1.10 14.51
C VAL A 117 0.40 1.24 13.90
N VAL A 118 -0.65 1.34 14.73
CA VAL A 118 -2.03 1.55 14.26
C VAL A 118 -2.14 2.84 13.45
N ARG A 119 -1.54 3.94 13.92
CA ARG A 119 -1.59 5.22 13.24
C ARG A 119 -0.91 5.18 11.87
N TRP A 120 0.29 4.61 11.79
CA TRP A 120 0.99 4.44 10.51
C TRP A 120 0.18 3.52 9.58
N TYR A 121 -0.29 2.36 10.05
CA TYR A 121 -1.12 1.45 9.26
C TYR A 121 -2.35 2.14 8.67
N LEU A 122 -3.10 2.91 9.46
CA LEU A 122 -4.27 3.64 8.97
C LEU A 122 -3.91 4.74 7.94
N SER A 123 -2.72 5.35 8.05
CA SER A 123 -2.25 6.36 7.10
C SER A 123 -1.96 5.79 5.70
N THR A 124 -1.60 4.49 5.63
CA THR A 124 -1.28 3.82 4.35
C THR A 124 -2.45 3.84 3.37
N PHE A 125 -3.70 3.78 3.86
CA PHE A 125 -4.90 3.76 3.02
C PHE A 125 -5.17 5.10 2.36
N TYR A 126 -4.94 6.21 3.09
CA TYR A 126 -5.02 7.54 2.50
C TYR A 126 -3.86 7.76 1.53
N GLY A 127 -2.64 7.36 1.91
CA GLY A 127 -1.46 7.44 1.06
C GLY A 127 -1.62 6.74 -0.28
N GLY A 128 -2.10 5.50 -0.27
CA GLY A 128 -2.32 4.69 -1.48
C GLY A 128 -3.58 5.01 -2.29
N ARG A 129 -4.44 5.92 -1.82
CA ARG A 129 -5.69 6.33 -2.49
C ARG A 129 -5.94 7.82 -2.34
N ARG A 130 -4.99 8.64 -2.82
CA ARG A 130 -5.10 10.11 -2.80
C ARG A 130 -6.23 10.61 -3.71
N SER A 131 -6.39 10.01 -4.89
CA SER A 131 -7.54 10.25 -5.76
C SER A 131 -8.75 9.44 -5.28
N GLY A 132 -9.92 10.09 -5.20
CA GLY A 132 -11.19 9.42 -4.90
C GLY A 132 -11.68 8.54 -6.05
N LEU A 133 -11.10 8.69 -7.25
CA LEU A 133 -11.44 7.92 -8.45
C LEU A 133 -10.84 6.51 -8.36
N ALA A 134 -11.66 5.49 -8.57
CA ALA A 134 -11.19 4.11 -8.59
C ALA A 134 -10.61 3.73 -9.96
N LYS A 135 -9.30 3.97 -10.12
CA LYS A 135 -8.51 3.40 -11.21
C LYS A 135 -7.82 2.11 -10.77
N LYS A 136 -7.62 1.21 -11.73
CA LYS A 136 -6.88 -0.05 -11.54
C LYS A 136 -5.43 0.15 -11.97
N PRO A 137 -4.42 -0.12 -11.13
CA PRO A 137 -3.03 -0.08 -11.58
C PRO A 137 -2.75 -1.19 -12.61
N TYR A 138 -1.66 -1.04 -13.35
CA TYR A 138 -1.20 -2.10 -14.24
C TYR A 138 -0.85 -3.36 -13.44
N ASN A 139 -1.31 -4.51 -13.95
CA ASN A 139 -0.94 -5.81 -13.40
C ASN A 139 0.55 -6.06 -13.72
N PRO A 140 1.43 -6.22 -12.72
CA PRO A 140 2.85 -6.41 -12.98
C PRO A 140 3.13 -7.72 -13.74
N ILE A 141 4.17 -7.72 -14.57
CA ILE A 141 4.66 -8.95 -15.22
C ILE A 141 5.50 -9.78 -14.24
N LEU A 142 5.63 -11.10 -14.47
CA LEU A 142 6.48 -11.95 -13.63
C LEU A 142 7.93 -11.45 -13.62
N GLY A 143 8.52 -11.30 -12.44
CA GLY A 143 9.89 -10.78 -12.26
C GLY A 143 10.01 -9.27 -12.40
N GLU A 144 8.91 -8.54 -12.59
CA GLU A 144 8.93 -7.08 -12.50
C GLU A 144 9.38 -6.64 -11.10
N VAL A 145 10.25 -5.65 -11.04
CA VAL A 145 10.78 -5.07 -9.80
C VAL A 145 10.56 -3.56 -9.81
N PHE A 146 10.07 -3.04 -8.69
CA PHE A 146 10.03 -1.61 -8.42
C PHE A 146 10.80 -1.31 -7.12
N ALA A 147 11.69 -0.33 -7.14
CA ALA A 147 12.44 0.07 -5.97
C ALA A 147 12.52 1.60 -5.87
N CYS A 148 12.39 2.12 -4.65
CA CYS A 148 12.48 3.55 -4.39
C CYS A 148 12.92 3.83 -2.93
N CYS A 149 13.19 5.09 -2.63
CA CYS A 149 13.55 5.53 -1.29
C CYS A 149 12.96 6.89 -0.94
N TRP A 150 12.69 7.12 0.34
CA TRP A 150 12.19 8.39 0.87
C TRP A 150 13.24 9.10 1.69
N LYS A 151 13.27 10.43 1.55
CA LYS A 151 13.98 11.33 2.45
C LYS A 151 12.98 11.89 3.43
N SER A 152 13.07 11.48 4.69
CA SER A 152 12.16 11.94 5.72
C SER A 152 12.66 13.24 6.36
N PRO A 153 11.79 14.25 6.55
CA PRO A 153 12.18 15.47 7.25
C PRO A 153 12.37 15.26 8.77
N SER A 154 11.86 14.15 9.34
CA SER A 154 12.00 13.85 10.78
C SER A 154 13.36 13.27 11.18
N VAL A 155 14.20 12.88 10.21
CA VAL A 155 15.54 12.35 10.47
C VAL A 155 16.58 13.22 9.77
N LYS A 156 17.72 13.44 10.43
CA LYS A 156 18.84 14.19 9.83
C LYS A 156 19.38 13.41 8.63
N ALA A 157 19.62 14.10 7.52
CA ALA A 157 20.30 13.50 6.37
C ALA A 157 21.67 12.90 6.80
N SER A 158 22.00 11.77 6.21
CA SER A 158 23.31 11.12 6.32
C SER A 158 23.82 10.81 4.92
N ASP A 159 25.12 10.91 4.72
CA ASP A 159 25.81 10.49 3.49
C ASP A 159 26.27 9.02 3.56
N GLU A 160 26.17 8.40 4.75
CA GLU A 160 26.54 7.00 4.97
C GLU A 160 25.60 6.06 4.20
N LYS A 161 26.15 5.35 3.21
CA LYS A 161 25.42 4.40 2.36
C LYS A 161 25.14 3.09 3.08
N VAL A 162 24.04 2.45 2.70
CA VAL A 162 23.74 1.08 3.12
C VAL A 162 24.48 0.12 2.22
N ALA A 163 25.36 -0.73 2.77
CA ALA A 163 26.20 -1.63 1.98
C ALA A 163 25.38 -2.72 1.26
N ASP A 164 24.43 -3.34 1.96
CA ASP A 164 23.67 -4.51 1.51
C ASP A 164 22.15 -4.23 1.42
N GLY A 165 21.77 -2.97 1.20
CA GLY A 165 20.37 -2.53 1.16
C GLY A 165 19.68 -2.72 -0.20
N PRO A 166 18.34 -2.68 -0.27
CA PRO A 166 17.56 -2.88 -1.49
C PRO A 166 17.68 -1.73 -2.50
N VAL A 167 18.32 -0.62 -2.14
CA VAL A 167 18.56 0.54 -3.02
C VAL A 167 20.02 0.98 -2.85
N PRO A 168 20.91 0.76 -3.84
CA PRO A 168 22.35 1.01 -3.72
C PRO A 168 22.71 2.44 -3.35
N THR A 169 21.88 3.41 -3.77
CA THR A 169 22.10 4.83 -3.55
C THR A 169 21.52 5.32 -2.23
N ALA A 170 20.78 4.50 -1.49
CA ALA A 170 20.14 4.92 -0.25
C ALA A 170 21.15 5.03 0.90
N THR A 171 20.83 5.89 1.87
CA THR A 171 21.61 6.10 3.07
C THR A 171 20.91 5.52 4.29
N VAL A 172 21.65 5.32 5.38
CA VAL A 172 21.13 4.69 6.62
C VAL A 172 19.91 5.40 7.23
N ASN A 173 19.71 6.68 6.89
CA ASN A 173 18.60 7.52 7.35
C ASN A 173 17.46 7.68 6.33
N GLN A 174 17.46 6.88 5.27
CA GLN A 174 16.36 6.82 4.32
C GLN A 174 15.55 5.55 4.55
N ILE A 175 14.25 5.64 4.24
CA ILE A 175 13.40 4.47 4.10
C ILE A 175 13.57 3.97 2.67
N THR A 176 13.77 2.68 2.47
CA THR A 176 13.83 2.06 1.14
C THR A 176 12.71 1.04 0.99
N PHE A 177 12.14 0.95 -0.21
CA PHE A 177 11.15 -0.04 -0.61
C PHE A 177 11.66 -0.81 -1.83
N VAL A 178 11.40 -2.11 -1.85
CA VAL A 178 11.50 -2.94 -3.05
C VAL A 178 10.27 -3.84 -3.13
N GLY A 179 9.62 -3.86 -4.28
CA GLY A 179 8.52 -4.76 -4.61
C GLY A 179 8.90 -5.61 -5.81
N GLU A 180 8.50 -6.88 -5.79
CA GLU A 180 8.71 -7.83 -6.87
C GLU A 180 7.41 -8.60 -7.16
N GLN A 181 7.10 -8.80 -8.43
CA GLN A 181 6.06 -9.71 -8.85
C GLN A 181 6.59 -11.14 -8.90
N VAL A 182 6.42 -11.87 -7.80
CA VAL A 182 6.97 -13.23 -7.61
C VAL A 182 6.13 -14.34 -8.24
N SER A 183 4.90 -14.05 -8.68
CA SER A 183 4.05 -14.99 -9.43
C SER A 183 3.04 -14.24 -10.29
N HIS A 184 2.70 -14.76 -11.47
CA HIS A 184 1.69 -14.18 -12.37
C HIS A 184 0.36 -14.96 -12.35
N HIS A 185 0.39 -16.27 -12.08
CA HIS A 185 -0.80 -17.14 -12.06
C HIS A 185 -0.76 -18.10 -10.85
N PRO A 186 -1.34 -17.72 -9.69
CA PRO A 186 -2.04 -16.45 -9.40
C PRO A 186 -1.09 -15.24 -9.29
N PRO A 187 -1.57 -14.00 -9.48
CA PRO A 187 -0.72 -12.81 -9.42
C PRO A 187 -0.36 -12.48 -7.97
N VAL A 188 0.88 -12.78 -7.56
CA VAL A 188 1.40 -12.48 -6.22
C VAL A 188 2.53 -11.46 -6.31
N SER A 189 2.40 -10.37 -5.55
CA SER A 189 3.47 -9.40 -5.35
C SER A 189 4.02 -9.56 -3.94
N ALA A 190 5.35 -9.58 -3.81
CA ALA A 190 6.04 -9.49 -2.53
C ALA A 190 6.71 -8.12 -2.44
N PHE A 191 6.89 -7.60 -1.22
CA PHE A 191 7.58 -6.34 -1.00
C PHE A 191 8.31 -6.31 0.34
N TYR A 192 9.36 -5.51 0.38
CA TYR A 192 10.23 -5.29 1.52
C TYR A 192 10.48 -3.80 1.72
N VAL A 193 10.51 -3.37 2.98
CA VAL A 193 10.82 -2.01 3.40
C VAL A 193 11.82 -2.06 4.54
N GLU A 194 12.79 -1.15 4.54
CA GLU A 194 13.68 -0.98 5.69
C GLU A 194 13.97 0.49 6.00
N HIS A 195 14.29 0.73 7.27
CA HIS A 195 14.96 1.94 7.72
C HIS A 195 16.12 1.53 8.64
N PRO A 196 17.37 1.52 8.16
CA PRO A 196 18.51 0.97 8.89
C PRO A 196 18.78 1.64 10.24
N SER A 197 18.89 2.97 10.30
CA SER A 197 19.18 3.68 11.56
C SER A 197 18.07 3.59 12.60
N LYS A 198 16.80 3.53 12.17
CA LYS A 198 15.65 3.31 13.07
C LYS A 198 15.44 1.84 13.41
N LYS A 199 16.20 0.94 12.77
CA LYS A 199 16.12 -0.51 12.94
C LYS A 199 14.69 -1.04 12.76
N LEU A 200 14.03 -0.55 11.71
CA LEU A 200 12.70 -0.98 11.29
C LEU A 200 12.82 -1.76 9.98
N GLN A 201 12.07 -2.86 9.89
CA GLN A 201 11.93 -3.64 8.68
C GLN A 201 10.46 -4.03 8.50
N LEU A 202 10.01 -4.14 7.26
CA LEU A 202 8.69 -4.66 6.95
C LEU A 202 8.76 -5.56 5.73
N ASN A 203 8.16 -6.73 5.81
CA ASN A 203 7.98 -7.63 4.68
C ASN A 203 6.49 -7.90 4.48
N GLY A 204 6.07 -7.96 3.22
CA GLY A 204 4.70 -8.19 2.85
C GLY A 204 4.59 -9.03 1.59
N HIS A 205 3.47 -9.74 1.48
CA HIS A 205 3.04 -10.28 0.20
C HIS A 205 1.53 -10.13 0.10
N ILE A 206 1.07 -9.96 -1.14
CA ILE A 206 -0.33 -9.71 -1.42
C ILE A 206 -0.68 -10.23 -2.81
N TRP A 207 -1.88 -10.79 -2.89
CA TRP A 207 -2.54 -11.10 -4.14
C TRP A 207 -4.02 -10.82 -4.00
N THR A 208 -4.71 -10.71 -5.14
CA THR A 208 -6.11 -10.29 -5.14
C THR A 208 -7.02 -11.35 -5.76
N LYS A 209 -8.20 -11.50 -5.17
CA LYS A 209 -9.32 -12.22 -5.79
C LYS A 209 -10.44 -11.23 -6.09
N SER A 210 -10.74 -11.04 -7.36
CA SER A 210 -11.77 -10.09 -7.80
C SER A 210 -13.08 -10.80 -8.11
N LYS A 211 -14.21 -10.19 -7.73
CA LYS A 211 -15.56 -10.66 -8.05
C LYS A 211 -16.43 -9.52 -8.58
N PHE A 212 -17.11 -9.76 -9.69
CA PHE A 212 -18.12 -8.85 -10.20
C PHE A 212 -19.41 -8.93 -9.38
N LEU A 213 -19.93 -7.78 -8.91
CA LEU A 213 -21.15 -7.67 -8.09
C LEU A 213 -22.26 -6.88 -8.78
N GLY A 214 -22.24 -6.78 -10.12
CA GLY A 214 -23.21 -5.98 -10.89
C GLY A 214 -22.78 -4.52 -10.99
N LEU A 215 -23.14 -3.70 -9.99
CA LEU A 215 -22.77 -2.27 -9.97
C LEU A 215 -21.47 -1.99 -9.20
N SER A 216 -20.75 -3.05 -8.82
CA SER A 216 -19.51 -2.94 -8.06
C SER A 216 -18.58 -4.10 -8.39
N ILE A 217 -17.31 -3.91 -8.11
CA ILE A 217 -16.28 -4.96 -8.14
C ILE A 217 -15.76 -5.12 -6.72
N ALA A 218 -15.82 -6.34 -6.17
CA ALA A 218 -15.15 -6.66 -4.91
C ALA A 218 -13.74 -7.18 -5.20
N VAL A 219 -12.78 -6.73 -4.40
CA VAL A 219 -11.38 -7.13 -4.45
C VAL A 219 -11.01 -7.62 -3.05
N HIS A 220 -10.85 -8.93 -2.93
CA HIS A 220 -10.35 -9.53 -1.70
C HIS A 220 -8.83 -9.53 -1.73
N ASN A 221 -8.24 -8.78 -0.82
CA ASN A 221 -6.79 -8.75 -0.62
C ASN A 221 -6.41 -9.93 0.27
N VAL A 222 -5.60 -10.85 -0.27
CA VAL A 222 -5.11 -12.03 0.44
C VAL A 222 -3.61 -11.91 0.57
N GLY A 223 -3.12 -12.04 1.80
CA GLY A 223 -1.72 -11.82 2.11
C GLY A 223 -1.56 -11.35 3.55
N GLN A 224 -0.32 -11.10 3.93
CA GLN A 224 0.02 -10.61 5.25
C GLN A 224 1.29 -9.76 5.18
N THR A 225 1.39 -8.85 6.13
CA THR A 225 2.56 -8.01 6.37
C THR A 225 3.08 -8.22 7.78
N CYS A 226 4.40 -8.23 7.93
CA CYS A 226 5.10 -8.27 9.20
C CYS A 226 5.99 -7.03 9.31
N LEU A 227 5.75 -6.20 10.32
CA LEU A 227 6.63 -5.11 10.71
C LEU A 227 7.50 -5.57 11.89
N SER A 228 8.82 -5.55 11.70
CA SER A 228 9.81 -5.84 12.73
C SER A 228 10.39 -4.55 13.33
N VAL A 229 10.24 -4.39 14.63
CA VAL A 229 10.91 -3.36 15.44
C VAL A 229 12.13 -4.02 16.10
N LEU A 230 13.26 -4.01 15.40
CA LEU A 230 14.40 -4.89 15.73
C LEU A 230 15.01 -4.58 17.09
N GLU A 231 15.10 -3.30 17.47
CA GLU A 231 15.62 -2.87 18.78
C GLU A 231 14.78 -3.41 19.96
N ARG A 232 13.51 -3.71 19.70
CA ARG A 232 12.60 -4.31 20.67
C ARG A 232 12.44 -5.81 20.47
N GLY A 233 12.92 -6.37 19.36
CA GLY A 233 12.64 -7.74 18.94
C GLY A 233 11.14 -8.03 18.91
N GLU A 234 10.35 -7.08 18.41
CA GLU A 234 8.89 -7.16 18.31
C GLU A 234 8.47 -7.24 16.85
N GLU A 235 7.50 -8.11 16.57
CA GLU A 235 6.92 -8.29 15.24
C GLU A 235 5.43 -8.00 15.30
N TYR A 236 4.95 -7.16 14.39
CA TYR A 236 3.55 -6.79 14.26
C TYR A 236 3.01 -7.36 12.94
N LEU A 237 2.11 -8.34 13.06
CA LEU A 237 1.44 -8.95 11.93
C LEU A 237 0.11 -8.25 11.68
N PHE A 238 -0.13 -7.86 10.43
CA PHE A 238 -1.41 -7.28 10.04
C PHE A 238 -1.88 -7.69 8.65
N ASP A 239 -3.20 -7.72 8.52
CA ASP A 239 -3.95 -8.13 7.34
C ASP A 239 -4.40 -6.91 6.52
N PHE A 240 -4.91 -7.13 5.32
CA PHE A 240 -5.43 -6.07 4.44
C PHE A 240 -6.98 -6.06 4.42
N PRO A 241 -7.63 -4.88 4.31
CA PRO A 241 -9.07 -4.82 4.11
C PRO A 241 -9.45 -5.28 2.70
N ASN A 242 -10.73 -5.64 2.50
CA ASN A 242 -11.24 -5.80 1.15
C ASN A 242 -11.45 -4.42 0.51
N GLY A 243 -11.18 -4.32 -0.79
CA GLY A 243 -11.51 -3.16 -1.60
C GLY A 243 -12.79 -3.38 -2.40
N TYR A 244 -13.53 -2.31 -2.65
CA TYR A 244 -14.70 -2.31 -3.52
C TYR A 244 -14.59 -1.14 -4.49
N GLY A 245 -14.56 -1.43 -5.79
CA GLY A 245 -14.79 -0.45 -6.84
C GLY A 245 -16.29 -0.26 -7.00
N ARG A 246 -16.82 0.87 -6.53
CA ARG A 246 -18.25 1.20 -6.59
C ARG A 246 -18.56 2.01 -7.84
N SER A 247 -19.84 2.06 -8.25
CA SER A 247 -20.31 2.95 -9.31
C SER A 247 -19.57 2.81 -10.65
N ILE A 248 -19.22 1.57 -11.03
CA ILE A 248 -18.45 1.27 -12.25
C ILE A 248 -19.14 1.66 -13.57
N LEU A 249 -20.43 2.02 -13.53
CA LEU A 249 -21.22 2.53 -14.66
C LEU A 249 -21.22 4.05 -14.78
N THR A 250 -20.71 4.75 -13.76
CA THR A 250 -20.69 6.21 -13.71
C THR A 250 -19.28 6.68 -13.32
N THR A 251 -19.14 7.35 -12.18
CA THR A 251 -17.85 7.74 -11.63
C THR A 251 -17.42 6.71 -10.60
N PRO A 252 -16.42 5.87 -10.91
CA PRO A 252 -16.03 4.80 -10.01
C PRO A 252 -15.29 5.35 -8.80
N TRP A 253 -15.54 4.79 -7.61
CA TRP A 253 -14.86 5.22 -6.38
C TRP A 253 -14.50 4.03 -5.49
N VAL A 254 -13.45 4.19 -4.68
CA VAL A 254 -12.90 3.12 -3.84
C VAL A 254 -13.56 3.13 -2.46
N GLU A 255 -14.02 1.97 -2.02
CA GLU A 255 -14.48 1.75 -0.65
C GLU A 255 -13.71 0.59 -0.03
N PHE A 256 -13.24 0.77 1.21
CA PHE A 256 -12.69 -0.34 2.00
C PHE A 256 -13.77 -0.94 2.89
N GLY A 257 -13.71 -2.26 3.08
CA GLY A 257 -14.66 -2.97 3.91
C GLY A 257 -14.11 -4.24 4.53
N GLY A 258 -14.72 -4.62 5.65
CA GLY A 258 -14.39 -5.85 6.37
C GLY A 258 -13.49 -5.61 7.58
N LYS A 259 -13.08 -6.73 8.18
CA LYS A 259 -12.28 -6.74 9.41
C LYS A 259 -10.81 -7.00 9.10
N CYS A 260 -9.95 -6.27 9.78
CA CYS A 260 -8.50 -6.47 9.80
C CYS A 260 -8.03 -6.54 11.25
N SER A 261 -6.82 -7.03 11.45
CA SER A 261 -6.19 -7.06 12.77
C SER A 261 -4.73 -6.66 12.70
N ILE A 262 -4.23 -6.07 13.78
CA ILE A 262 -2.80 -5.92 14.06
C ILE A 262 -2.51 -6.70 15.33
N ARG A 263 -1.50 -7.59 15.32
CA ARG A 263 -1.13 -8.41 16.48
C ARG A 263 0.37 -8.41 16.68
N CYS A 264 0.82 -8.27 17.93
CA CYS A 264 2.20 -8.50 18.32
C CYS A 264 2.24 -9.65 19.32
N GLU A 265 2.84 -10.77 18.94
CA GLU A 265 2.86 -11.99 19.77
C GLU A 265 3.65 -11.76 21.06
N LYS A 266 4.86 -11.19 20.93
CA LYS A 266 5.77 -10.95 22.06
C LYS A 266 5.14 -10.10 23.16
N THR A 267 4.45 -9.03 22.78
CA THR A 267 3.80 -8.15 23.77
C THR A 267 2.38 -8.58 24.08
N SER A 268 1.76 -9.43 23.26
CA SER A 268 0.34 -9.81 23.31
C SER A 268 -0.65 -8.65 23.12
N TYR A 269 -0.19 -7.49 22.64
CA TYR A 269 -1.08 -6.41 22.22
C TYR A 269 -1.76 -6.75 20.90
N HIS A 270 -3.00 -6.30 20.74
CA HIS A 270 -3.69 -6.41 19.46
C HIS A 270 -4.63 -5.22 19.21
N ALA A 271 -4.92 -4.98 17.94
CA ALA A 271 -5.92 -4.03 17.50
C ALA A 271 -6.89 -4.70 16.53
N ASP A 272 -8.18 -4.55 16.79
CA ASP A 272 -9.25 -4.98 15.89
C ASP A 272 -9.75 -3.78 15.08
N ILE A 273 -9.78 -3.91 13.76
CA ILE A 273 -10.07 -2.82 12.83
C ILE A 273 -11.26 -3.24 11.96
N GLU A 274 -12.27 -2.39 11.87
CA GLU A 274 -13.45 -2.63 11.04
C GLU A 274 -13.69 -1.45 10.09
N PHE A 275 -13.52 -1.70 8.80
CA PHE A 275 -13.89 -0.78 7.73
C PHE A 275 -15.36 -0.98 7.39
N SER A 276 -16.14 0.08 7.50
CA SER A 276 -17.58 0.07 7.25
C SER A 276 -17.87 0.39 5.79
N THR A 277 -18.56 -0.52 5.10
CA THR A 277 -19.14 -0.22 3.80
C THR A 277 -20.45 0.54 3.96
N LYS A 278 -20.73 1.47 3.06
CA LYS A 278 -21.98 2.23 3.03
C LYS A 278 -23.16 1.27 2.87
N THR A 279 -24.14 1.36 3.77
CA THR A 279 -25.43 0.68 3.63
C THR A 279 -26.35 1.47 2.69
N PHE A 280 -27.24 0.79 2.00
CA PHE A 280 -28.10 1.35 0.94
C PHE A 280 -29.01 2.54 1.38
N TYR A 281 -29.23 2.75 2.68
CA TYR A 281 -30.26 3.67 3.18
C TYR A 281 -29.77 4.92 3.93
N SER A 282 -28.45 5.06 4.17
CA SER A 282 -27.73 6.28 4.60
C SER A 282 -26.52 5.88 5.44
N GLY A 283 -25.45 6.66 5.33
CA GLY A 283 -24.20 6.47 6.06
C GLY A 283 -23.10 7.31 5.43
N LYS A 284 -22.19 7.83 6.27
CA LYS A 284 -20.95 8.44 5.78
C LYS A 284 -20.07 7.33 5.19
N ALA A 285 -19.55 7.55 3.99
CA ALA A 285 -18.61 6.63 3.37
C ALA A 285 -17.26 6.66 4.10
N HIS A 286 -16.45 5.62 3.89
CA HIS A 286 -15.07 5.54 4.38
C HIS A 286 -14.91 5.45 5.90
N CYS A 287 -16.00 5.17 6.62
CA CYS A 287 -15.96 5.08 8.07
C CYS A 287 -15.20 3.84 8.55
N LEU A 288 -14.51 3.99 9.68
CA LEU A 288 -13.86 2.89 10.37
C LEU A 288 -14.00 2.99 11.89
N LYS A 289 -13.80 1.85 12.55
CA LYS A 289 -13.63 1.72 13.99
C LYS A 289 -12.39 0.87 14.27
N VAL A 290 -11.57 1.31 15.22
CA VAL A 290 -10.46 0.53 15.77
C VAL A 290 -10.62 0.41 17.27
N GLU A 291 -10.38 -0.78 17.80
CA GLU A 291 -10.27 -1.05 19.23
C GLU A 291 -8.90 -1.66 19.50
N VAL A 292 -8.14 -1.03 20.41
CA VAL A 292 -6.77 -1.45 20.74
C VAL A 292 -6.76 -1.98 22.17
N TYR A 293 -6.18 -3.16 22.35
CA TYR A 293 -6.23 -3.94 23.57
C TYR A 293 -4.83 -4.19 24.12
N ARG A 294 -4.70 -4.05 25.44
CA ARG A 294 -3.55 -4.56 26.18
C ARG A 294 -3.66 -6.09 26.37
N PRO A 295 -2.58 -6.74 26.80
CA PRO A 295 -2.58 -8.18 27.02
C PRO A 295 -3.65 -8.60 28.03
N ALA A 296 -4.43 -9.62 27.67
CA ALA A 296 -5.51 -10.19 28.49
C ALA A 296 -6.63 -9.23 28.92
N GLU A 297 -6.64 -7.97 28.48
CA GLU A 297 -7.75 -7.05 28.73
C GLU A 297 -8.92 -7.32 27.77
N LYS A 298 -10.15 -7.31 28.31
CA LYS A 298 -11.38 -7.44 27.49
C LYS A 298 -11.91 -6.11 26.97
N SER A 299 -11.52 -5.01 27.62
CA SER A 299 -11.90 -3.66 27.23
C SER A 299 -10.75 -2.99 26.50
N PRO A 300 -11.00 -2.27 25.40
CA PRO A 300 -9.93 -1.56 24.71
C PRO A 300 -9.42 -0.39 25.57
N TYR A 301 -8.10 -0.19 25.59
CA TYR A 301 -7.49 0.99 26.22
C TYR A 301 -7.57 2.22 25.31
N ALA A 302 -7.74 2.00 24.00
CA ALA A 302 -7.97 3.05 23.03
C ALA A 302 -9.02 2.65 21.98
N THR A 303 -9.87 3.59 21.61
CA THR A 303 -10.85 3.44 20.52
C THR A 303 -10.68 4.57 19.53
N ILE A 304 -10.52 4.23 18.25
CA ILE A 304 -10.38 5.20 17.16
C ILE A 304 -11.61 5.10 16.25
N ARG A 305 -12.18 6.24 15.88
CA ARG A 305 -13.32 6.32 14.95
C ARG A 305 -13.17 7.50 14.02
N GLY A 306 -13.60 7.34 12.77
CA GLY A 306 -13.56 8.43 11.80
C GLY A 306 -13.62 7.91 10.38
N GLN A 307 -13.01 8.65 9.46
CA GLN A 307 -12.93 8.30 8.05
C GLN A 307 -11.47 8.09 7.65
N TRP A 308 -11.14 6.99 6.96
CA TRP A 308 -9.74 6.70 6.57
C TRP A 308 -9.17 7.74 5.61
N ASN A 309 -10.03 8.40 4.82
CA ASN A 309 -9.66 9.48 3.91
C ASN A 309 -9.94 10.88 4.47
N GLY A 310 -10.05 11.00 5.80
CA GLY A 310 -10.37 12.27 6.45
C GLY A 310 -9.87 12.27 7.89
N VAL A 311 -10.72 12.76 8.79
CA VAL A 311 -10.35 12.89 10.20
C VAL A 311 -10.72 11.64 10.98
N MET A 312 -9.79 11.19 11.83
CA MET A 312 -9.98 10.13 12.82
C MET A 312 -9.75 10.68 14.22
N HIS A 313 -10.61 10.32 15.16
CA HIS A 313 -10.54 10.72 16.55
C HIS A 313 -10.26 9.52 17.44
N ILE A 314 -9.33 9.68 18.38
CA ILE A 314 -8.99 8.68 19.39
C ILE A 314 -9.61 9.05 20.74
N LYS A 315 -10.15 8.05 21.43
CA LYS A 315 -10.53 8.11 22.83
C LYS A 315 -9.70 7.10 23.60
N THR A 316 -8.90 7.57 24.54
CA THR A 316 -8.09 6.71 25.42
C THR A 316 -8.75 6.60 26.79
N ASN A 317 -8.79 5.39 27.33
CA ASN A 317 -9.15 5.15 28.72
C ASN A 317 -7.86 5.30 29.54
N GLN A 318 -7.47 6.55 29.83
CA GLN A 318 -6.40 6.79 30.79
C GLN A 318 -6.88 6.30 32.16
N THR A 319 -6.19 5.31 32.73
CA THR A 319 -6.13 5.19 34.18
C THR A 319 -5.07 6.19 34.61
N VAL A 320 -5.47 7.17 35.43
CA VAL A 320 -4.62 8.23 35.98
C VAL A 320 -3.37 7.66 36.63
#